data_AF-W1DTN4-F1
#
_entry.id   AF-W1DTN4-F1
#
_cell.length_a   1.000
_cell.length_b   1.000
_cell.length_c   1.000
_cell.angle_alpha   90.00
_cell.angle_beta   90.00
_cell.angle_gamma   90.00
#
_symmetry.space_group_name_H-M   'P 1'
#
loop_
_entity.id
_entity.type
_entity.pdbx_description
1 polymer ?
#
loop_
_entity_poly.entity_id
_entity_poly.type
_entity_poly.pdbx_seq_one_letter_code
_entity_poly.pdbx_strand_id
1 'polypeptide(L)'
;MGQRLAERFYCSLIAEPALKEQAFGQFEGMTTVALLQNNPDAAEALFTLDAEYCPPGGESLSDASQRMIHFLSSLEKNIIIEQYVLCLTGRSFRACLRH
;
A
#
# COMPACT_ATOMS: atom_id res chain seq x y z
N MET A 1 -0.65 4.34 -16.16
CA MET A 1 -0.16 5.63 -15.62
C MET A 1 1.35 5.63 -15.44
N GLY A 2 1.94 4.67 -14.70
CA GLY A 2 3.40 4.58 -14.50
C GLY A 2 4.24 4.60 -15.78
N GLN A 3 3.84 3.88 -16.83
CA GLN A 3 4.56 3.84 -18.11
C GLN A 3 4.72 5.24 -18.76
N ARG A 4 3.66 6.06 -18.76
CA ARG A 4 3.71 7.42 -19.32
C ARG A 4 4.65 8.35 -18.53
N LEU A 5 4.77 8.12 -17.23
CA LEU A 5 5.71 8.87 -16.38
C LEU A 5 7.15 8.44 -16.69
N ALA A 6 7.40 7.12 -16.74
CA ALA A 6 8.70 6.56 -17.06
C ALA A 6 9.23 7.06 -18.42
N GLU A 7 8.39 7.07 -19.45
CA GLU A 7 8.71 7.61 -20.77
C GLU A 7 9.04 9.11 -20.73
N ARG A 8 8.27 9.90 -19.96
CA ARG A 8 8.48 11.35 -19.85
C ARG A 8 9.79 11.71 -19.15
N PHE A 9 10.22 10.91 -18.18
CA PHE A 9 11.43 11.13 -17.40
C PHE A 9 12.63 10.30 -17.89
N TYR A 10 12.48 9.58 -19.00
CA TYR A 10 13.53 8.75 -19.58
C TYR A 10 14.12 7.74 -18.59
N CYS A 11 13.27 7.14 -17.75
CA CYS A 11 13.67 6.15 -16.75
C CYS A 11 12.97 4.81 -16.95
N SER A 12 13.54 3.76 -16.34
CA SER A 12 12.95 2.43 -16.36
C SER A 12 11.75 2.35 -15.42
N LEU A 13 10.66 1.74 -15.87
CA LEU A 13 9.55 1.36 -15.01
C LEU A 13 9.81 -0.01 -14.40
N ILE A 14 9.84 -0.08 -13.08
CA ILE A 14 9.97 -1.34 -12.33
C ILE A 14 8.67 -1.58 -11.56
N ALA A 15 8.05 -2.73 -11.78
CA ALA A 15 6.91 -3.18 -11.00
C ALA A 15 7.42 -3.88 -9.74
N GLU A 16 7.32 -3.20 -8.59
CA GLU A 16 7.77 -3.73 -7.31
C GLU A 16 6.58 -4.25 -6.47
N PRO A 17 6.51 -5.56 -6.18
CA PRO A 17 5.47 -6.13 -5.33
C PRO A 17 5.37 -5.50 -3.95
N ALA A 18 6.48 -5.06 -3.36
CA ALA A 18 6.49 -4.42 -2.04
C ALA A 18 5.72 -3.09 -2.00
N LEU A 19 5.54 -2.44 -3.15
CA LEU A 19 4.85 -1.15 -3.28
C LEU A 19 3.35 -1.29 -3.61
N LYS A 20 2.80 -2.51 -3.62
CA LYS A 20 1.36 -2.73 -3.81
C LYS A 20 0.56 -2.16 -2.65
N GLU A 21 -0.66 -1.73 -2.94
CA GLU A 21 -1.66 -1.37 -1.93
C GLU A 21 -1.90 -2.55 -0.98
N GLN A 22 -2.34 -2.23 0.24
CA GLN A 22 -2.87 -3.19 1.19
C GLN A 22 -3.88 -4.14 0.51
N ALA A 23 -3.65 -5.44 0.59
CA ALA A 23 -4.61 -6.46 0.21
C ALA A 23 -5.83 -6.42 1.14
N PHE A 24 -7.03 -6.24 0.57
CA PHE A 24 -8.28 -6.22 1.33
C PHE A 24 -8.97 -7.58 1.39
N GLY A 25 -8.41 -8.59 0.71
CA GLY A 25 -8.92 -9.95 0.73
C GLY A 25 -10.37 -10.02 0.29
N GLN A 26 -11.23 -10.56 1.15
CA GLN A 26 -12.66 -10.71 0.85
C GLN A 26 -13.40 -9.38 0.63
N PHE A 27 -12.83 -8.24 1.03
CA PHE A 27 -13.45 -6.93 0.79
C PHE A 27 -13.07 -6.32 -0.56
N GLU A 28 -12.19 -6.95 -1.32
CA GLU A 28 -11.83 -6.48 -2.66
C GLU A 28 -13.05 -6.45 -3.59
N GLY A 29 -13.20 -5.34 -4.32
CA GLY A 29 -14.34 -5.11 -5.21
C GLY A 29 -15.64 -4.70 -4.50
N MET A 30 -15.67 -4.66 -3.15
CA MET A 30 -16.82 -4.15 -2.42
C MET A 30 -16.79 -2.62 -2.32
N THR A 31 -17.97 -2.00 -2.39
CA THR A 31 -18.11 -0.59 -2.01
C THR A 31 -18.15 -0.46 -0.49
N THR A 32 -17.78 0.70 0.03
CA THR A 32 -17.90 0.99 1.47
C THR A 32 -19.32 0.80 1.98
N VAL A 33 -20.34 1.18 1.18
CA VAL A 33 -21.76 1.00 1.53
C VAL A 33 -22.10 -0.48 1.65
N ALA A 34 -21.66 -1.31 0.69
CA ALA A 34 -21.91 -2.75 0.72
C ALA A 34 -21.20 -3.42 1.91
N LEU A 35 -19.99 -2.98 2.26
CA LEU A 35 -19.27 -3.51 3.42
C LEU A 35 -20.00 -3.16 4.73
N LEU A 36 -20.42 -1.91 4.89
CA LEU A 36 -21.18 -1.44 6.07
C LEU A 36 -22.51 -2.17 6.24
N GLN A 37 -23.20 -2.50 5.13
CA GLN A 37 -24.49 -3.18 5.17
C GLN A 37 -24.35 -4.69 5.46
N ASN A 38 -23.37 -5.34 4.84
CA ASN A 38 -23.22 -6.80 4.94
C ASN A 38 -22.38 -7.24 6.14
N ASN A 39 -21.41 -6.44 6.56
CA ASN A 39 -20.49 -6.75 7.65
C ASN A 39 -20.15 -5.50 8.47
N PRO A 40 -21.11 -4.93 9.22
CA PRO A 40 -20.93 -3.67 9.96
C PRO A 40 -19.76 -3.72 10.95
N ASP A 41 -19.61 -4.81 11.70
CA ASP A 41 -18.51 -4.97 12.67
C ASP A 41 -17.14 -4.99 11.99
N ALA A 42 -17.04 -5.64 10.82
CA ALA A 42 -15.80 -5.68 10.05
C ALA A 42 -15.48 -4.32 9.41
N ALA A 43 -16.51 -3.59 8.96
CA ALA A 43 -16.36 -2.23 8.48
C ALA A 43 -15.86 -1.31 9.60
N GLU A 44 -16.51 -1.38 10.77
CA GLU A 44 -16.09 -0.62 11.95
C GLU A 44 -14.64 -0.94 12.30
N ALA A 45 -14.29 -2.23 12.40
CA ALA A 45 -12.91 -2.65 12.67
C ALA A 45 -11.91 -2.10 11.64
N LEU A 46 -12.23 -2.15 10.34
CA LEU A 46 -11.36 -1.65 9.27
C LEU A 46 -11.15 -0.12 9.30
N PHE A 47 -12.10 0.63 9.83
CA PHE A 47 -12.04 2.09 9.94
C PHE A 47 -11.56 2.59 11.31
N THR A 48 -11.69 1.79 12.37
CA THR A 48 -11.41 2.20 13.76
C THR A 48 -10.14 1.59 14.34
N LEU A 49 -9.83 0.33 14.02
CA LEU A 49 -8.66 -0.38 14.56
C LEU A 49 -7.35 -0.06 13.81
N ASP A 50 -7.40 0.95 12.94
CA ASP A 50 -6.27 1.57 12.23
C ASP A 50 -5.29 0.57 11.61
N ALA A 51 -4.11 0.39 12.23
CA ALA A 51 -2.99 -0.35 11.65
C ALA A 51 -3.09 -1.88 11.78
N GLU A 52 -3.74 -2.38 12.84
CA GLU A 52 -3.61 -3.77 13.28
C GLU A 52 -4.68 -4.70 12.71
N TYR A 53 -5.80 -4.15 12.24
CA TYR A 53 -6.86 -4.97 11.70
C TYR A 53 -6.44 -5.61 10.37
N CYS A 54 -6.56 -6.93 10.31
CA CYS A 54 -6.30 -7.72 9.11
C CYS A 54 -7.65 -8.14 8.48
N PRO A 55 -8.00 -7.63 7.28
CA PRO A 55 -9.14 -8.11 6.52
C PRO A 55 -9.05 -9.62 6.28
N PRO A 56 -10.16 -10.38 6.32
CA PRO A 56 -10.14 -11.80 6.02
C PRO A 56 -9.54 -12.09 4.63
N GLY A 57 -8.46 -12.87 4.60
CA GLY A 57 -7.73 -13.19 3.37
C GLY A 57 -6.94 -12.01 2.77
N GLY A 58 -6.81 -10.90 3.48
CA GLY A 58 -6.01 -9.74 3.11
C GLY A 58 -4.74 -9.63 3.94
N GLU A 59 -4.27 -8.40 4.13
CA GLU A 59 -3.15 -8.05 4.98
C GLU A 59 -3.51 -6.87 5.89
N SER A 60 -2.89 -6.76 7.07
CA SER A 60 -3.08 -5.57 7.91
C SER A 60 -2.37 -4.36 7.29
N LEU A 61 -2.74 -3.16 7.75
CA LEU A 61 -2.01 -1.97 7.34
C LEU A 61 -0.59 -1.99 7.90
N SER A 62 -0.35 -2.52 9.11
CA SER A 62 0.99 -2.70 9.68
C SER A 62 1.87 -3.62 8.81
N ASP A 63 1.33 -4.74 8.31
CA ASP A 63 2.05 -5.66 7.42
C ASP A 63 2.42 -4.98 6.10
N ALA A 64 1.47 -4.30 5.47
CA ALA A 64 1.71 -3.54 4.23
C ALA A 64 2.75 -2.43 4.44
N SER A 65 2.69 -1.73 5.58
CA SER A 65 3.67 -0.71 5.99
C SER A 65 5.06 -1.30 6.12
N GLN A 66 5.18 -2.41 6.84
CA GLN A 66 6.46 -3.04 7.12
C GLN A 66 7.09 -3.61 5.86
N ARG A 67 6.29 -4.19 4.95
CA ARG A 67 6.73 -4.60 3.61
C ARG A 67 7.34 -3.44 2.84
N MET A 68 6.67 -2.28 2.83
CA MET A 68 7.14 -1.09 2.13
C MET A 68 8.41 -0.51 2.77
N ILE A 69 8.43 -0.37 4.10
CA ILE A 69 9.60 0.12 4.83
C ILE A 69 10.81 -0.78 4.59
N HIS A 70 10.63 -2.10 4.67
CA HIS A 70 11.70 -3.04 4.40
C HIS A 70 12.27 -2.88 2.97
N PHE A 71 11.41 -2.67 1.98
CA PHE A 71 11.84 -2.39 0.61
C PHE A 71 12.63 -1.07 0.53
N LEU A 72 12.10 0.02 1.08
CA LEU A 72 12.77 1.33 1.09
C LEU A 72 14.14 1.27 1.77
N SER A 73 14.23 0.62 2.94
CA SER A 73 15.51 0.42 3.64
C SER A 73 16.48 -0.48 2.88
N SER A 74 16.00 -1.32 1.96
CA SER A 74 16.86 -2.13 1.09
C SER A 74 17.44 -1.32 -0.06
N LEU A 75 16.74 -0.27 -0.52
CA LEU A 75 17.25 0.69 -1.51
C LEU A 75 18.40 1.53 -0.95
N GLU A 76 18.34 1.89 0.33
CA GLU A 76 19.39 2.69 0.99
C GLU A 76 20.77 2.01 0.99
N LYS A 77 20.83 0.68 0.89
CA LYS A 77 22.09 -0.07 1.02
C LYS A 77 22.96 -0.07 -0.23
N ASN A 78 22.57 0.55 -1.34
CA ASN A 78 23.31 0.43 -2.61
C ASN A 78 23.40 1.70 -3.50
N ILE A 79 23.16 2.92 -3.00
CA ILE A 79 22.95 4.07 -3.91
C ILE A 79 23.73 5.32 -3.48
N ILE A 80 24.54 5.84 -4.42
CA ILE A 80 25.31 7.09 -4.24
C ILE A 80 24.49 8.29 -4.74
N ILE A 81 23.80 8.24 -5.90
CA ILE A 81 22.81 9.22 -6.36
C ILE A 81 21.87 8.56 -7.40
N GLU A 82 20.63 8.22 -7.03
CA GLU A 82 19.55 7.92 -7.98
C GLU A 82 18.24 8.59 -7.50
N GLN A 83 17.53 9.26 -8.41
CA GLN A 83 16.23 9.86 -8.13
C GLN A 83 15.13 8.83 -8.45
N TYR A 84 14.35 8.45 -7.45
CA TYR A 84 13.20 7.55 -7.61
C TYR A 84 11.90 8.34 -7.66
N VAL A 85 11.01 7.96 -8.58
CA VAL A 85 9.60 8.37 -8.56
C VAL A 85 8.78 7.19 -8.05
N LEU A 86 8.28 7.29 -6.81
CA LEU A 86 7.40 6.27 -6.23
C LEU A 86 5.94 6.61 -6.53
N CYS A 87 5.21 5.65 -7.09
CA CYS A 87 3.77 5.72 -7.27
C CYS A 87 3.10 4.87 -6.19
N LEU A 88 2.59 5.52 -5.15
CA LEU A 88 1.96 4.86 -4.00
C LEU A 88 0.45 5.08 -4.00
N THR A 89 -0.28 4.16 -3.40
CA THR A 89 -1.72 4.25 -3.15
C THR A 89 -2.00 4.81 -1.74
N GLY A 90 -3.21 5.36 -1.55
CA GLY A 90 -3.49 6.30 -0.46
C GLY A 90 -3.32 5.75 0.98
N ARG A 91 -3.56 4.46 1.21
CA ARG A 91 -3.34 3.85 2.54
C ARG A 91 -1.87 3.47 2.76
N SER A 92 -1.18 3.08 1.69
CA SER A 92 0.26 2.80 1.72
C SER A 92 1.12 4.05 2.00
N PHE A 93 0.64 5.26 1.65
CA PHE A 93 1.33 6.51 1.97
C PHE A 93 1.17 6.95 3.45
N ARG A 94 -0.01 6.71 4.04
CA ARG A 94 -0.30 7.09 5.45
C ARG A 94 0.55 6.29 6.44
N ALA A 95 0.89 5.06 6.07
CA ALA A 95 1.82 4.18 6.77
C ALA A 95 3.24 4.75 6.88
N CYS A 96 3.82 5.20 5.76
CA CYS A 96 5.21 5.67 5.72
C CYS A 96 5.46 7.01 6.43
N LEU A 97 4.43 7.84 6.66
CA LEU A 97 4.57 9.14 7.33
C LEU A 97 4.47 9.09 8.87
N ARG A 98 4.22 7.92 9.45
CA ARG A 98 4.11 7.74 10.91
C ARG A 98 5.39 7.23 11.57
N HIS A 99 6.44 6.99 10.78
CA HIS A 99 7.80 6.70 11.22
C HIS A 99 8.73 7.82 10.77
#